data_AF-A0A4Q1ESC8-F1
#
_entry.id   AF-A0A4Q1ESC8-F1
#
_cell.length_a   1.000
_cell.length_b   1.000
_cell.length_c   1.000
_cell.angle_alpha   90.00
_cell.angle_beta   90.00
_cell.angle_gamma   90.00
#
_symmetry.space_group_name_H-M   'P 1'
#
loop_
_entity.id
_entity.type
_entity.pdbx_description
1 polymer ?
#
loop_
_entity_poly.entity_id
_entity_poly.type
_entity_poly.pdbx_seq_one_letter_code
_entity_poly.pdbx_strand_id
1 'polypeptide(L)'
;MNQIQLPETYVALSDFRKNDVYLPEMNQAQIIADFFPETFPELTQRLSDITGAFYGGMLKQIGKFYGAEAIEELSSTFMYDLGSRMTLRNLEAKPNLQPGIPAMAKILIGAVFTSSPEYNFDFKELNDYKCEMLIKGVDRYHKITQSLQIADLLKWPVIKPFIQGICDTMGLDVLLEIKVLKLDPDSSCSYHVLVSEK
;
A
#
# COMPACT_ATOMS: atom_id res chain seq x y z
N MET A 1 -33.37 26.93 7.79
CA MET A 1 -32.04 26.31 7.68
C MET A 1 -32.05 25.41 6.47
N ASN A 2 -31.14 25.61 5.52
CA ASN A 2 -30.99 24.67 4.41
C ASN A 2 -30.58 23.31 5.00
N GLN A 3 -31.26 22.23 4.61
CA GLN A 3 -30.81 20.88 4.92
C GLN A 3 -29.49 20.67 4.18
N ILE A 4 -28.39 20.53 4.94
CA ILE A 4 -27.10 20.14 4.38
C ILE A 4 -27.24 18.68 3.94
N GLN A 5 -27.13 18.44 2.64
CA GLN A 5 -27.06 17.09 2.12
C GLN A 5 -25.69 16.50 2.46
N LEU A 6 -25.68 15.39 3.17
CA LEU A 6 -24.44 14.70 3.54
C LEU A 6 -23.86 13.96 2.32
N PRO A 7 -22.52 13.81 2.22
CA PRO A 7 -21.89 13.00 1.19
C PRO A 7 -22.40 11.55 1.18
N GLU A 8 -22.61 10.96 0.00
CA GLU A 8 -23.05 9.56 -0.12
C GLU A 8 -22.05 8.58 0.51
N THR A 9 -20.76 8.90 0.42
CA THR A 9 -19.66 8.18 1.07
C THR A 9 -19.81 8.16 2.59
N TYR A 10 -20.25 9.26 3.21
CA TYR A 10 -20.48 9.34 4.65
C TYR A 10 -21.66 8.45 5.03
N VAL A 11 -22.76 8.53 4.28
CA VAL A 11 -23.96 7.71 4.52
C VAL A 11 -23.61 6.22 4.44
N ALA A 12 -22.81 5.80 3.46
CA ALA A 12 -22.36 4.42 3.33
C ALA A 12 -21.49 3.92 4.50
N LEU A 13 -20.86 4.83 5.24
CA LEU A 13 -19.90 4.53 6.32
C LEU A 13 -20.40 5.00 7.70
N SER A 14 -21.63 5.48 7.81
CA SER A 14 -22.14 6.11 9.02
C SER A 14 -22.21 5.14 10.21
N ASP A 15 -22.26 3.84 9.94
CA ASP A 15 -22.23 2.80 10.97
C ASP A 15 -21.00 2.87 11.87
N PHE A 16 -19.84 3.33 11.35
CA PHE A 16 -18.63 3.54 12.16
C PHE A 16 -18.78 4.68 13.17
N ARG A 17 -19.75 5.58 12.97
CA ARG A 17 -19.93 6.84 13.72
C ARG A 17 -21.29 6.92 14.42
N LYS A 18 -22.10 5.86 14.37
CA LYS A 18 -23.47 5.83 14.91
C LYS A 18 -23.57 6.07 16.43
N ASN A 19 -22.46 5.90 17.14
CA ASN A 19 -22.37 6.10 18.59
C ASN A 19 -21.70 7.42 18.97
N ASP A 20 -21.38 8.28 18.00
CA ASP A 20 -20.81 9.60 18.28
C ASP A 20 -21.84 10.47 19.01
N VAL A 21 -21.38 11.21 20.01
CA VAL A 21 -22.20 12.16 20.76
C VAL A 21 -21.63 13.57 20.55
N TYR A 22 -22.45 14.45 19.99
CA TYR A 22 -22.10 15.85 19.72
C TYR A 22 -22.68 16.75 20.81
N LEU A 23 -21.96 17.82 21.16
CA LEU A 23 -22.50 18.86 22.05
C LEU A 23 -23.64 19.62 21.35
N PRO A 24 -24.62 20.17 22.08
CA PRO A 24 -25.78 20.86 21.49
C PRO A 24 -25.44 22.00 20.52
N GLU A 25 -24.33 22.68 20.75
CA GLU A 25 -23.82 23.79 19.93
C GLU A 25 -23.09 23.34 18.66
N MET A 26 -22.71 22.06 18.54
CA MET A 26 -21.98 21.56 17.39
C MET A 26 -22.93 21.20 16.24
N ASN A 27 -22.70 21.81 15.08
CA ASN A 27 -23.40 21.42 13.86
C ASN A 27 -22.71 20.21 13.22
N GLN A 28 -23.17 19.01 13.56
CA GLN A 28 -22.65 17.75 13.01
C GLN A 28 -22.67 17.73 11.48
N ALA A 29 -23.77 18.16 10.85
CA ALA A 29 -23.90 18.11 9.40
C ALA A 29 -22.88 19.02 8.69
N GLN A 30 -22.58 20.17 9.29
CA GLN A 30 -21.54 21.08 8.79
C GLN A 30 -20.14 20.45 8.92
N ILE A 31 -19.81 19.87 10.08
CA ILE A 31 -18.51 19.21 10.30
C ILE A 31 -18.31 18.07 9.28
N ILE A 32 -19.35 17.29 9.00
CA ILE A 32 -19.28 16.22 8.00
C ILE A 32 -19.05 16.82 6.60
N ALA A 33 -19.81 17.85 6.22
CA ALA A 33 -19.66 18.50 4.92
C ALA A 33 -18.27 19.14 4.73
N ASP A 34 -17.69 19.69 5.78
CA ASP A 34 -16.39 20.38 5.72
C ASP A 34 -15.20 19.41 5.61
N PHE A 35 -15.28 18.24 6.28
CA PHE A 35 -14.11 17.37 6.47
C PHE A 35 -14.24 15.99 5.82
N PHE A 36 -15.45 15.48 5.61
CA PHE A 36 -15.62 14.14 5.05
C PHE A 36 -15.46 14.15 3.53
N PRO A 37 -14.69 13.21 2.93
CA PRO A 37 -14.48 13.18 1.49
C PRO A 37 -15.79 12.99 0.73
N GLU A 38 -15.99 13.72 -0.37
CA GLU A 38 -17.24 13.67 -1.14
C GLU A 38 -17.39 12.36 -1.92
N THR A 39 -16.25 11.76 -2.31
CA THR A 39 -16.22 10.59 -3.20
C THR A 39 -15.33 9.47 -2.67
N PHE A 40 -15.63 8.22 -3.04
CA PHE A 40 -14.80 7.08 -2.65
C PHE A 40 -13.35 7.20 -3.12
N PRO A 41 -13.06 7.63 -4.37
CA PRO A 41 -11.69 7.90 -4.79
C PRO A 41 -10.94 8.88 -3.88
N GLU A 42 -11.60 9.97 -3.47
CA GLU A 42 -11.00 10.94 -2.55
C GLU A 42 -10.73 10.33 -1.16
N LEU A 43 -11.71 9.60 -0.61
CA LEU A 43 -11.53 8.88 0.66
C LEU A 43 -10.36 7.91 0.60
N THR A 44 -10.31 7.11 -0.46
CA THR A 44 -9.25 6.13 -0.73
C THR A 44 -7.88 6.80 -0.87
N GLN A 45 -7.81 7.93 -1.58
CA GLN A 45 -6.57 8.70 -1.71
C GLN A 45 -6.10 9.27 -0.37
N ARG A 46 -7.01 9.86 0.43
CA ARG A 46 -6.67 10.38 1.77
C ARG A 46 -6.18 9.27 2.71
N LEU A 47 -6.78 8.09 2.67
CA LEU A 47 -6.32 6.93 3.45
C LEU A 47 -4.94 6.44 2.99
N SER A 48 -4.69 6.43 1.67
CA SER A 48 -3.37 6.10 1.11
C SER A 48 -2.32 7.11 1.54
N ASP A 49 -2.63 8.41 1.47
CA ASP A 49 -1.74 9.50 1.88
C ASP A 49 -1.40 9.43 3.38
N ILE A 50 -2.40 9.15 4.24
CA ILE A 50 -2.17 8.93 5.68
C ILE A 50 -1.26 7.71 5.92
N THR A 51 -1.50 6.61 5.20
CA THR A 51 -0.66 5.40 5.31
C THR A 51 0.79 5.69 4.90
N GLY A 52 0.97 6.43 3.80
CA GLY A 52 2.29 6.92 3.39
C GLY A 52 2.93 7.80 4.46
N ALA A 53 2.19 8.77 5.00
CA ALA A 53 2.67 9.68 6.05
C ALA A 53 3.16 8.94 7.30
N PHE A 54 2.45 7.90 7.75
CA PHE A 54 2.92 7.04 8.84
C PHE A 54 4.25 6.35 8.51
N TYR A 55 4.35 5.71 7.34
CA TYR A 55 5.58 5.04 6.91
C TYR A 55 6.76 6.01 6.80
N GLY A 56 6.63 7.08 6.00
CA GLY A 56 7.72 8.02 5.76
C GLY A 56 8.09 8.81 7.02
N GLY A 57 7.09 9.20 7.81
CA GLY A 57 7.28 9.93 9.06
C GLY A 57 8.06 9.11 10.09
N MET A 58 7.72 7.83 10.25
CA MET A 58 8.45 6.91 11.12
C MET A 58 9.89 6.72 10.66
N LEU A 59 10.10 6.46 9.37
CA LEU A 59 11.45 6.33 8.79
C LEU A 59 12.30 7.58 8.99
N LYS A 60 11.71 8.78 8.86
CA LYS A 60 12.41 10.03 9.14
C LYS A 60 12.84 10.15 10.61
N GLN A 61 11.98 9.76 11.56
CA GLN A 61 12.36 9.75 12.97
C GLN A 61 13.47 8.73 13.24
N ILE A 62 13.36 7.53 12.67
CA ILE A 62 14.42 6.51 12.73
C ILE A 62 15.75 7.09 12.24
N GLY A 63 15.77 7.73 11.07
CA GLY A 63 16.98 8.35 10.52
C GLY A 63 17.58 9.41 11.44
N LYS A 64 16.73 10.19 12.11
CA LYS A 64 17.16 11.20 13.09
C LYS A 64 17.80 10.58 14.34
N PHE A 65 17.28 9.45 14.84
CA PHE A 65 17.75 8.85 16.09
C PHE A 65 18.86 7.79 15.90
N TYR A 66 18.89 7.12 14.76
CA TYR A 66 19.74 5.95 14.50
C TYR A 66 20.63 6.07 13.26
N GLY A 67 20.56 7.20 12.53
CA GLY A 67 21.36 7.46 11.35
C GLY A 67 20.69 7.03 10.04
N ALA A 68 21.22 7.53 8.91
CA ALA A 68 20.62 7.35 7.59
C ALA A 68 20.55 5.89 7.14
N GLU A 69 21.53 5.06 7.51
CA GLU A 69 21.58 3.64 7.15
C GLU A 69 20.39 2.85 7.73
N ALA A 70 19.94 3.23 8.93
CA ALA A 70 18.80 2.59 9.60
C ALA A 70 17.47 2.77 8.83
N ILE A 71 17.37 3.79 7.96
CA ILE A 71 16.17 4.04 7.16
C ILE A 71 15.93 2.90 6.17
N GLU A 72 16.94 2.55 5.38
CA GLU A 72 16.84 1.47 4.39
C GLU A 72 16.68 0.11 5.06
N GLU A 73 17.45 -0.14 6.13
CA GLU A 73 17.38 -1.41 6.86
C GLU A 73 15.98 -1.65 7.44
N LEU A 74 15.40 -0.65 8.11
CA LEU A 74 14.08 -0.79 8.69
C LEU A 74 12.97 -0.77 7.64
N SER A 75 13.11 0.00 6.56
CA SER A 75 12.18 -0.06 5.44
C SER A 75 12.11 -1.46 4.84
N SER A 76 13.27 -2.02 4.49
CA SER A 76 13.36 -3.34 3.86
C SER A 76 12.85 -4.45 4.78
N THR A 77 13.24 -4.43 6.06
CA THR A 77 12.76 -5.40 7.06
C THR A 77 11.26 -5.28 7.29
N PHE A 78 10.74 -4.07 7.45
CA PHE A 78 9.31 -3.85 7.66
C PHE A 78 8.48 -4.29 6.45
N MET A 79 8.90 -3.96 5.23
CA MET A 79 8.18 -4.35 4.02
C MET A 79 8.17 -5.87 3.84
N TYR A 80 9.29 -6.54 4.12
CA TYR A 80 9.36 -8.00 4.15
C TYR A 80 8.36 -8.61 5.16
N ASP A 81 8.40 -8.16 6.41
CA ASP A 81 7.49 -8.63 7.46
C ASP A 81 6.02 -8.38 7.11
N LEU A 82 5.73 -7.25 6.47
CA LEU A 82 4.39 -6.92 6.00
C LEU A 82 3.90 -7.92 4.93
N GLY A 83 4.76 -8.27 3.96
CA GLY A 83 4.47 -9.29 2.96
C GLY A 83 4.19 -10.66 3.59
N SER A 84 5.02 -11.04 4.56
CA SER A 84 4.88 -12.28 5.32
C SER A 84 3.56 -12.35 6.10
N ARG A 85 3.25 -11.30 6.87
CA ARG A 85 2.00 -11.21 7.66
C ARG A 85 0.76 -11.22 6.75
N MET A 86 0.81 -10.52 5.63
CA MET A 86 -0.31 -10.49 4.69
C MET A 86 -0.54 -11.86 4.06
N THR A 87 0.54 -12.61 3.83
CA THR A 87 0.48 -13.98 3.31
C THR A 87 -0.21 -14.91 4.29
N LEU A 88 0.25 -14.95 5.55
CA LEU A 88 -0.35 -15.74 6.62
C LEU A 88 -1.85 -15.46 6.75
N ARG A 89 -2.23 -14.18 6.85
CA ARG A 89 -3.63 -13.76 6.96
C ARG A 89 -4.48 -14.26 5.79
N ASN A 90 -3.95 -14.22 4.56
CA ASN A 90 -4.69 -14.66 3.39
C ASN A 90 -4.80 -16.17 3.28
N LEU A 91 -3.77 -16.92 3.66
CA LEU A 91 -3.82 -18.39 3.71
C LEU A 91 -4.81 -18.86 4.79
N GLU A 92 -4.84 -18.20 5.95
CA GLU A 92 -5.83 -18.47 7.01
C GLU A 92 -7.26 -18.16 6.55
N ALA A 93 -7.48 -17.01 5.91
CA ALA A 93 -8.81 -16.59 5.48
C ALA A 93 -9.32 -17.32 4.23
N LYS A 94 -8.43 -17.95 3.45
CA LYS A 94 -8.76 -18.59 2.16
C LYS A 94 -8.15 -20.00 2.11
N PRO A 95 -8.80 -21.01 2.71
CA PRO A 95 -8.25 -22.38 2.81
C PRO A 95 -8.00 -23.06 1.45
N ASN A 96 -8.64 -22.58 0.39
CA ASN A 96 -8.46 -23.10 -0.97
C ASN A 96 -7.30 -22.42 -1.73
N LEU A 97 -6.62 -21.42 -1.14
CA LEU A 97 -5.46 -20.77 -1.74
C LEU A 97 -4.22 -21.64 -1.50
N GLN A 98 -3.85 -22.44 -2.50
CA GLN A 98 -2.67 -23.30 -2.43
C GLN A 98 -1.38 -22.50 -2.66
N PRO A 99 -0.33 -22.69 -1.85
CA PRO A 99 0.97 -22.06 -2.09
C PRO A 99 1.49 -22.33 -3.50
N GLY A 100 2.10 -21.31 -4.11
CA GLY A 100 2.64 -21.36 -5.47
C GLY A 100 2.72 -19.95 -6.09
N ILE A 101 3.42 -19.83 -7.21
CA ILE A 101 3.57 -18.55 -7.93
C ILE A 101 2.20 -17.90 -8.26
N PRO A 102 1.16 -18.64 -8.72
CA PRO A 102 -0.17 -18.07 -8.91
C PRO A 102 -0.82 -17.52 -7.64
N ALA A 103 -0.59 -18.15 -6.49
CA ALA A 103 -1.12 -17.66 -5.21
C ALA A 103 -0.37 -16.42 -4.72
N MET A 104 0.96 -16.41 -4.86
CA MET A 104 1.78 -15.23 -4.61
C MET A 104 1.27 -14.02 -5.41
N ALA A 105 1.02 -14.20 -6.71
CA ALA A 105 0.50 -13.14 -7.57
C ALA A 105 -0.89 -12.64 -7.09
N LYS A 106 -1.79 -13.54 -6.67
CA LYS A 106 -3.09 -13.17 -6.11
C LYS A 106 -2.97 -12.37 -4.82
N ILE A 107 -2.03 -12.72 -3.94
CA ILE A 107 -1.78 -12.00 -2.70
C ILE A 107 -1.23 -10.60 -3.00
N LEU A 108 -0.29 -10.48 -3.93
CA LEU A 108 0.24 -9.18 -4.38
C LEU A 108 -0.85 -8.27 -4.94
N ILE A 109 -1.68 -8.79 -5.86
CA ILE A 109 -2.84 -8.04 -6.40
C ILE A 109 -3.81 -7.65 -5.28
N GLY A 110 -4.06 -8.55 -4.33
CA GLY A 110 -4.89 -8.28 -3.16
C GLY A 110 -4.39 -7.05 -2.39
N ALA A 111 -3.07 -6.95 -2.16
CA ALA A 111 -2.46 -5.76 -1.56
C ALA A 111 -2.69 -4.49 -2.38
N VAL A 112 -2.58 -4.58 -3.71
CA VAL A 112 -2.85 -3.44 -4.59
C VAL A 112 -4.29 -2.97 -4.42
N PHE A 113 -5.26 -3.88 -4.50
CA PHE A 113 -6.69 -3.55 -4.36
C PHE A 113 -7.06 -2.94 -3.02
N THR A 114 -6.51 -3.46 -1.92
CA THR A 114 -6.94 -3.01 -0.58
C THR A 114 -6.09 -1.87 -0.03
N SER A 115 -4.89 -1.71 -0.55
CA SER A 115 -3.88 -0.92 0.15
C SER A 115 -3.00 -0.11 -0.77
N SER A 116 -2.94 -0.30 -2.09
CA SER A 116 -2.16 0.58 -2.99
C SER A 116 -3.01 0.96 -4.21
N PRO A 117 -4.12 1.68 -4.00
CA PRO A 117 -5.15 1.94 -5.02
C PRO A 117 -4.62 2.74 -6.23
N GLU A 118 -3.50 3.44 -6.08
CA GLU A 118 -2.86 4.17 -7.18
C GLU A 118 -2.08 3.26 -8.14
N TYR A 119 -1.83 2.00 -7.77
CA TYR A 119 -1.17 1.04 -8.63
C TYR A 119 -2.15 0.31 -9.54
N ASN A 120 -1.70 0.14 -10.78
CA ASN A 120 -2.27 -0.70 -11.81
C ASN A 120 -1.25 -1.79 -12.17
N PHE A 121 -1.71 -2.92 -12.69
CA PHE A 121 -0.83 -4.00 -13.11
C PHE A 121 -1.24 -4.57 -14.48
N ASP A 122 -0.25 -5.10 -15.20
CA ASP A 122 -0.40 -5.72 -16.53
C ASP A 122 0.43 -7.02 -16.53
N PHE A 123 -0.25 -8.17 -16.59
CA PHE A 123 0.40 -9.48 -16.64
C PHE A 123 0.89 -9.77 -18.06
N LYS A 124 2.17 -10.13 -18.17
CA LYS A 124 2.74 -10.71 -19.39
C LYS A 124 2.69 -12.23 -19.36
N GLU A 125 2.89 -12.81 -18.19
CA GLU A 125 2.84 -14.26 -18.01
C GLU A 125 2.43 -14.60 -16.58
N LEU A 126 1.59 -15.62 -16.42
CA LEU A 126 1.29 -16.21 -15.12
C LEU A 126 1.00 -17.71 -15.29
N ASN A 127 1.88 -18.53 -14.75
CA ASN A 127 1.73 -19.98 -14.65
C ASN A 127 2.39 -20.48 -13.36
N ASP A 128 2.50 -21.79 -13.20
CA ASP A 128 3.03 -22.41 -11.99
C ASP A 128 4.52 -22.13 -11.77
N TYR A 129 5.26 -21.79 -12.83
CA TYR A 129 6.72 -21.62 -12.85
C TYR A 129 7.17 -20.15 -12.93
N LYS A 130 6.28 -19.26 -13.37
CA LYS A 130 6.62 -17.87 -13.68
C LYS A 130 5.45 -16.92 -13.51
N CYS A 131 5.74 -15.76 -12.93
CA CYS A 131 4.90 -14.58 -12.92
C CYS A 131 5.71 -13.39 -13.45
N GLU A 132 5.27 -12.83 -14.57
CA GLU A 132 5.84 -11.62 -15.15
C GLU A 132 4.75 -10.57 -15.27
N MET A 133 5.00 -9.41 -14.66
CA MET A 133 4.03 -8.32 -14.66
C MET A 133 4.71 -6.96 -14.67
N LEU A 134 3.91 -5.96 -15.03
CA LEU A 134 4.28 -4.56 -15.00
C LEU A 134 3.36 -3.84 -14.01
N ILE A 135 3.94 -3.22 -12.98
CA ILE A 135 3.22 -2.39 -12.00
C ILE A 135 3.44 -0.92 -12.37
N LYS A 136 2.37 -0.14 -12.51
CA LYS A 136 2.42 1.29 -12.88
C LYS A 136 1.49 2.11 -12.00
N GLY A 137 1.78 3.39 -11.82
CA GLY A 137 0.89 4.28 -11.09
C GLY A 137 1.65 5.37 -10.37
N VAL A 138 1.18 5.72 -9.18
CA VAL A 138 1.89 6.64 -8.26
C VAL A 138 2.44 5.84 -7.09
N ASP A 139 3.76 5.84 -6.92
CA ASP A 139 4.38 5.22 -5.75
C ASP A 139 4.21 6.13 -4.54
N ARG A 140 3.24 5.79 -3.69
CA ARG A 140 2.95 6.57 -2.48
C ARG A 140 4.12 6.63 -1.51
N TYR A 141 4.95 5.60 -1.45
CA TYR A 141 6.10 5.56 -0.53
C TYR A 141 7.17 6.50 -1.05
N HIS A 142 7.37 6.56 -2.37
CA HIS A 142 8.21 7.56 -2.99
C HIS A 142 7.66 8.98 -2.79
N LYS A 143 6.37 9.20 -3.03
CA LYS A 143 5.69 10.49 -2.83
C LYS A 143 5.93 11.06 -1.44
N ILE A 144 5.68 10.27 -0.39
CA ILE A 144 5.88 10.75 0.98
C ILE A 144 7.36 10.94 1.30
N THR A 145 8.24 10.00 0.94
CA THR A 145 9.66 10.08 1.27
C THR A 145 10.37 11.22 0.53
N GLN A 146 9.92 11.58 -0.67
CA GLN A 146 10.38 12.77 -1.38
C GLN A 146 10.02 14.04 -0.63
N SER A 147 8.75 14.21 -0.22
CA SER A 147 8.32 15.38 0.56
C SER A 147 9.08 15.52 1.89
N LEU A 148 9.53 14.39 2.44
CA LEU A 148 10.27 14.32 3.69
C LEU A 148 11.79 14.43 3.51
N GLN A 149 12.28 14.47 2.26
CA GLN A 149 13.67 14.53 1.85
C GLN A 149 14.51 13.32 2.30
N ILE A 150 13.91 12.12 2.24
CA ILE A 150 14.57 10.85 2.57
C ILE A 150 14.47 9.80 1.45
N ALA A 151 13.94 10.16 0.27
CA ALA A 151 13.75 9.22 -0.83
C ALA A 151 15.07 8.63 -1.35
N ASP A 152 16.14 9.42 -1.38
CA ASP A 152 17.47 9.00 -1.84
C ASP A 152 18.19 8.07 -0.84
N LEU A 153 17.63 7.90 0.36
CA LEU A 153 18.14 7.01 1.39
C LEU A 153 17.52 5.60 1.31
N LEU A 154 16.66 5.36 0.32
CA LEU A 154 15.95 4.10 0.11
C LEU A 154 16.33 3.44 -1.22
N LYS A 155 16.24 2.11 -1.26
CA LYS A 155 16.37 1.33 -2.49
C LYS A 155 15.01 1.12 -3.13
N TRP A 156 14.84 1.66 -4.34
CA TRP A 156 13.60 1.55 -5.08
C TRP A 156 13.54 0.30 -5.99
N PRO A 157 12.37 -0.34 -6.11
CA PRO A 157 11.14 -0.03 -5.39
C PRO A 157 11.06 -0.75 -4.02
N VAL A 158 10.56 -0.04 -3.00
CA VAL A 158 10.40 -0.58 -1.64
C VAL A 158 9.41 -1.76 -1.54
N ILE A 159 8.68 -2.06 -2.62
CA ILE A 159 7.83 -3.25 -2.71
C ILE A 159 8.63 -4.55 -2.92
N LYS A 160 9.91 -4.48 -3.31
CA LYS A 160 10.71 -5.68 -3.56
C LYS A 160 10.80 -6.60 -2.33
N PRO A 161 11.18 -6.12 -1.13
CA PRO A 161 11.21 -6.95 0.08
C PRO A 161 9.82 -7.50 0.44
N PHE A 162 8.76 -6.74 0.18
CA PHE A 162 7.38 -7.20 0.40
C PHE A 162 7.03 -8.42 -0.44
N ILE A 163 7.36 -8.42 -1.75
CA ILE A 163 7.13 -9.58 -2.62
C ILE A 163 7.99 -10.76 -2.16
N GLN A 164 9.23 -10.51 -1.74
CA GLN A 164 10.10 -11.56 -1.19
C GLN A 164 9.47 -12.20 0.06
N GLY A 165 8.93 -11.40 1.00
CA GLY A 165 8.26 -11.92 2.19
C GLY A 165 7.05 -12.80 1.87
N ILE A 166 6.31 -12.50 0.79
CA ILE A 166 5.23 -13.38 0.31
C ILE A 166 5.79 -14.73 -0.15
N CYS A 167 6.81 -14.70 -1.02
CA CYS A 167 7.44 -15.91 -1.55
C CYS A 167 8.00 -16.80 -0.43
N ASP A 168 8.78 -16.21 0.47
CA ASP A 168 9.47 -16.94 1.54
C ASP A 168 8.47 -17.53 2.54
N THR A 169 7.39 -16.80 2.87
CA THR A 169 6.34 -17.29 3.77
C THR A 169 5.55 -18.45 3.16
N MET A 170 5.41 -18.49 1.82
CA MET A 170 4.82 -19.62 1.11
C MET A 170 5.79 -20.80 0.92
N GLY A 171 7.07 -20.65 1.29
CA GLY A 171 8.10 -21.66 1.06
C GLY A 171 8.49 -21.81 -0.42
N LEU A 172 8.35 -20.76 -1.23
CA LEU A 172 8.68 -20.80 -2.65
C LEU A 172 10.18 -20.62 -2.87
N ASP A 173 10.81 -21.51 -3.63
CA ASP A 173 12.20 -21.35 -4.07
C ASP A 173 12.25 -20.64 -5.43
N VAL A 174 12.27 -19.31 -5.40
CA VAL A 174 12.13 -18.47 -6.60
C VAL A 174 13.24 -17.41 -6.72
N LEU A 175 13.52 -17.00 -7.95
CA LEU A 175 14.25 -15.78 -8.28
C LEU A 175 13.27 -14.62 -8.41
N LEU A 176 13.48 -13.55 -7.62
CA LEU A 176 12.73 -12.30 -7.72
C LEU A 176 13.61 -11.20 -8.33
N GLU A 177 13.22 -10.75 -9.51
CA GLU A 177 13.78 -9.57 -10.17
C GLU A 177 12.75 -8.45 -10.24
N ILE A 178 13.17 -7.23 -9.92
CA ILE A 178 12.37 -6.03 -10.17
C ILE A 178 13.26 -4.98 -10.84
N LYS A 179 12.83 -4.47 -12.00
CA LYS A 179 13.50 -3.41 -12.74
C LYS A 179 12.67 -2.14 -12.67
N VAL A 180 13.30 -1.03 -12.26
CA VAL A 180 12.70 0.30 -12.33
C VAL A 180 12.77 0.77 -13.78
N LEU A 181 11.63 0.75 -14.48
CA LEU A 181 11.53 1.30 -15.83
C LEU A 181 11.32 2.82 -15.79
N LYS A 182 10.62 3.29 -14.76
CA LYS A 182 10.28 4.71 -14.56
C LYS A 182 10.05 4.98 -13.07
N LEU A 183 10.58 6.10 -12.58
CA LEU A 183 10.26 6.69 -11.28
C LEU A 183 10.53 8.20 -11.35
N ASP A 184 9.47 8.98 -11.61
CA ASP A 184 9.56 10.41 -11.87
C ASP A 184 9.44 11.25 -10.58
N PRO A 185 9.82 12.54 -10.61
CA PRO A 185 9.65 13.46 -9.46
C PRO A 185 8.22 13.69 -9.00
N ASP A 186 7.21 13.41 -9.82
CA ASP A 186 5.79 13.41 -9.42
C ASP A 186 5.36 12.08 -8.79
N SER A 187 6.32 11.16 -8.59
CA SER A 187 6.15 9.78 -8.12
C SER A 187 5.40 8.86 -9.08
N SER A 188 5.20 9.28 -10.34
CA SER A 188 4.74 8.39 -11.40
C SER A 188 5.78 7.29 -11.63
N CYS A 189 5.38 6.03 -11.49
CA CYS A 189 6.28 4.88 -11.52
C CYS A 189 5.87 3.80 -12.52
N SER A 190 6.84 2.99 -12.92
CA SER A 190 6.66 1.77 -13.71
C SER A 190 7.74 0.76 -13.33
N TYR A 191 7.34 -0.37 -12.78
CA TYR A 191 8.21 -1.45 -12.31
C TYR A 191 7.91 -2.74 -13.06
N HIS A 192 8.92 -3.31 -13.70
CA HIS A 192 8.83 -4.65 -14.27
C HIS A 192 9.21 -5.66 -13.20
N VAL A 193 8.31 -6.59 -12.91
CA VAL A 193 8.45 -7.61 -11.87
C VAL A 193 8.47 -8.98 -12.53
N LEU A 194 9.49 -9.76 -12.22
CA LEU A 194 9.64 -11.14 -12.64
C LEU A 194 9.89 -12.01 -11.41
N VAL A 195 9.01 -13.00 -11.21
CA VAL A 195 9.21 -14.10 -10.27
C VAL A 195 9.24 -15.38 -11.08
N SER A 196 10.29 -16.18 -10.95
CA SER A 196 10.39 -17.49 -11.58
C SER A 196 10.98 -18.50 -10.61
N GLU A 197 10.71 -19.79 -10.81
CA GLU A 197 11.47 -20.84 -10.12
C GLU A 197 12.99 -20.68 -10.35
N LYS A 198 13.78 -21.13 -9.36
CA LYS A 198 15.24 -21.14 -9.45
C LYS A 198 15.78 -22.21 -10.40
#